data_AF-A0A353CCT7-F1
#
_entry.id   AF-A0A353CCT7-F1
#
_cell.length_a   1.000
_cell.length_b   1.000
_cell.length_c   1.000
_cell.angle_alpha   90.00
_cell.angle_beta   90.00
_cell.angle_gamma   90.00
#
_symmetry.space_group_name_H-M   'P 1'
#
loop_
_entity.id
_entity.type
_entity.pdbx_description
1 polymer ?
#
loop_
_entity_poly.entity_id
_entity_poly.type
_entity_poly.pdbx_seq_one_letter_code
_entity_poly.pdbx_strand_id
1 'polypeptide(L)' 'GRLNPLMRDMLAPERLNKQGLFNVDYVERLITEHETGAASHHKELWTLLVFQLWCENFIR' A
#
# COMPACT_ATOMS: atom_id res chain seq x y z
N GLY A 1 7.36 -4.14 -11.20
CA GLY A 1 8.27 -3.00 -11.49
C GLY A 1 8.58 -2.27 -10.19
N ARG A 2 9.55 -1.35 -10.14
CA ARG A 2 9.84 -0.62 -8.88
C ARG A 2 8.62 0.19 -8.44
N LEU A 3 8.24 0.12 -7.16
CA LEU A 3 7.14 0.92 -6.62
C LEU A 3 7.47 2.41 -6.64
N ASN A 4 6.44 3.24 -6.79
CA ASN A 4 6.57 4.68 -6.58
C ASN A 4 6.92 4.96 -5.09
N PRO A 5 7.88 5.85 -4.77
CA PRO A 5 8.21 6.22 -3.39
C PRO A 5 6.99 6.62 -2.54
N LEU A 6 6.06 7.40 -3.10
CA LEU A 6 4.83 7.78 -2.40
C LEU A 6 4.00 6.56 -1.97
N MET A 7 3.96 5.53 -2.82
CA MET A 7 3.23 4.31 -2.52
C MET A 7 3.90 3.50 -1.40
N ARG A 8 5.24 3.46 -1.36
CA ARG A 8 5.98 2.87 -0.24
C ARG A 8 5.70 3.60 1.08
N ASP A 9 5.71 4.93 1.04
CA ASP A 9 5.48 5.73 2.24
C ASP A 9 4.03 5.58 2.74
N MET A 10 3.05 5.63 1.83
CA MET A 10 1.63 5.53 2.19
C MET A 10 1.24 4.14 2.68
N LEU A 11 1.87 3.09 2.14
CA LEU A 11 1.60 1.70 2.50
C LEU A 11 2.60 1.13 3.51
N ALA A 12 3.39 1.99 4.17
CA ALA A 12 4.36 1.55 5.17
C ALA A 12 3.67 0.78 6.31
N PRO A 13 4.24 -0.36 6.76
CA PRO A 13 3.70 -1.20 7.83
C PRO A 13 3.31 -0.41 9.08
N GLU A 14 4.10 0.57 9.49
CA GLU A 14 3.85 1.39 10.68
C GLU A 14 2.60 2.25 10.53
N ARG A 15 2.32 2.76 9.32
CA ARG A 15 1.12 3.56 9.04
C ARG A 15 -0.12 2.68 9.01
N LEU A 16 -0.04 1.54 8.32
CA LEU A 16 -1.14 0.59 8.21
C LEU A 16 -1.51 0.00 9.58
N ASN A 17 -0.52 -0.38 10.39
CA ASN A 17 -0.74 -0.86 11.76
C ASN A 17 -1.42 0.20 12.64
N LYS A 18 -1.02 1.47 12.54
CA LYS A 18 -1.65 2.56 13.29
C LYS A 18 -3.11 2.79 12.91
N GLN A 19 -3.47 2.56 11.65
CA GLN A 19 -4.86 2.68 11.19
C GLN A 19 -5.71 1.48 11.60
N GLY A 20 -5.14 0.28 11.65
CA GLY A 20 -5.86 -0.95 12.01
C GLY A 20 -6.93 -1.37 10.99
N LEU A 21 -6.87 -0.84 9.76
CA LEU A 21 -7.87 -1.07 8.70
C LEU A 21 -7.48 -2.18 7.72
N PHE A 22 -6.18 -2.48 7.58
CA PHE A 22 -5.65 -3.41 6.59
C PHE A 22 -4.80 -4.49 7.24
N ASN A 23 -4.78 -5.67 6.62
CA ASN A 23 -3.82 -6.71 6.94
C ASN A 23 -2.44 -6.32 6.37
N VAL A 24 -1.51 -5.98 7.25
CA VAL A 24 -0.19 -5.48 6.87
C VAL A 24 0.63 -6.53 6.11
N ASP A 25 0.63 -7.78 6.57
CA ASP A 25 1.38 -8.87 5.93
C ASP A 25 0.90 -9.12 4.50
N TYR A 26 -0.41 -9.00 4.28
CA TYR A 26 -1.00 -9.12 2.95
C TYR A 26 -0.53 -7.99 2.02
N VAL A 27 -0.52 -6.73 2.51
CA VAL A 27 -0.08 -5.58 1.71
C VAL A 27 1.42 -5.67 1.39
N GLU A 28 2.25 -6.05 2.35
CA GLU A 28 3.69 -6.28 2.15
C GLU A 28 3.96 -7.35 1.10
N ARG A 29 3.15 -8.43 1.09
CA ARG A 29 3.23 -9.46 0.07
C ARG A 29 2.89 -8.92 -1.32
N LEU A 30 1.82 -8.11 -1.46
CA LEU A 30 1.48 -7.48 -2.74
C LEU A 30 2.60 -6.58 -3.26
N ILE A 31 3.22 -5.79 -2.38
CA ILE A 31 4.35 -4.94 -2.73
C ILE A 31 5.53 -5.79 -3.21
N THR A 32 5.89 -6.83 -2.45
CA THR A 32 7.01 -7.72 -2.78
C THR A 32 6.79 -8.44 -4.11
N GLU A 33 5.63 -9.04 -4.32
CA GLU A 33 5.29 -9.75 -5.56
C GLU A 33 5.27 -8.78 -6.76
N HIS A 34 4.84 -7.53 -6.56
CA HIS A 34 4.88 -6.48 -7.58
C HIS A 34 6.31 -6.06 -7.95
N GLU A 35 7.15 -5.81 -6.96
CA GLU A 35 8.51 -5.30 -7.16
C GLU A 35 9.45 -6.33 -7.76
N THR A 36 9.32 -7.59 -7.33
CA THR A 36 10.06 -8.72 -7.90
C THR A 36 9.57 -9.10 -9.29
N GLY A 37 8.40 -8.60 -9.70
CA GLY A 37 7.78 -8.96 -10.98
C GLY A 37 7.15 -10.36 -10.97
N ALA A 38 6.98 -10.97 -9.80
CA ALA A 38 6.32 -12.27 -9.64
C ALA A 38 4.83 -12.21 -10.02
N ALA A 39 4.16 -11.08 -9.75
CA ALA A 39 2.78 -10.85 -10.15
C ALA A 39 2.47 -9.35 -10.35
N SER A 40 1.45 -9.06 -11.15
CA SER A 40 1.00 -7.69 -11.40
C SER A 40 -0.13 -7.30 -10.44
N HIS A 41 0.23 -6.60 -9.36
CA HIS A 41 -0.72 -6.06 -8.36
C HIS A 41 -1.01 -4.57 -8.54
N HIS A 42 -0.90 -4.05 -9.76
CA HIS A 42 -1.03 -2.62 -10.02
C HIS A 42 -2.38 -2.05 -9.58
N LYS A 43 -3.47 -2.81 -9.74
CA LYS A 43 -4.83 -2.32 -9.42
C LYS A 43 -5.01 -2.23 -7.91
N GLU A 44 -4.65 -3.29 -7.20
CA GLU A 44 -4.74 -3.42 -5.75
C GLU A 44 -3.91 -2.35 -5.07
N LEU A 45 -2.65 -2.21 -5.46
CA LEU A 45 -1.74 -1.22 -4.90
C LEU A 45 -2.19 0.22 -5.20
N TRP A 46 -2.72 0.48 -6.40
CA TRP A 46 -3.30 1.79 -6.74
C TRP A 46 -4.54 2.09 -5.90
N THR A 47 -5.45 1.13 -5.72
CA THR A 47 -6.63 1.28 -4.86
C THR A 47 -6.25 1.57 -3.42
N LEU A 48 -5.26 0.86 -2.88
CA LEU A 48 -4.75 1.10 -1.53
C LEU A 48 -4.14 2.50 -1.42
N LEU A 49 -3.35 2.94 -2.41
CA LEU A 49 -2.77 4.29 -2.41
C LEU A 49 -3.86 5.38 -2.42
N VAL A 50 -4.85 5.28 -3.31
CA VAL A 50 -5.95 6.25 -3.38
C VAL A 50 -6.72 6.28 -2.06
N PHE A 51 -6.97 5.12 -1.44
CA PHE A 51 -7.58 5.05 -0.12
C PHE A 51 -6.74 5.78 0.94
N GLN A 52 -5.42 5.54 0.97
CA GLN A 52 -4.53 6.18 1.95
C GLN A 52 -4.54 7.70 1.81
N LEU A 53 -4.48 8.21 0.57
CA LEU A 53 -4.56 9.65 0.30
C LEU A 53 -5.90 10.24 0.75
N TRP A 54 -7.01 9.58 0.44
CA TRP A 54 -8.32 10.02 0.91
C TRP A 54 -8.43 10.01 2.45
N CYS A 55 -8.00 8.92 3.09
CA CYS A 55 -8.03 8.79 4.55
C CYS A 55 -7.22 9.91 5.23
N GLU A 56 -6.04 10.24 4.69
CA GLU A 56 -5.19 11.32 5.19
C GLU A 56 -5.81 12.71 5.06
N ASN A 57 -6.63 12.95 4.03
CA ASN A 57 -7.25 14.26 3.79
C ASN A 57 -8.61 14.43 4.49
N PHE A 58 -9.31 13.33 4.85
CA PHE A 58 -10.71 13.41 5.27
C PHE A 58 -11.07 12.67 6.56
N ILE A 59 -10.31 11.64 6.97
CA ILE A 59 -10.59 10.86 8.19
C ILE A 59 -9.72 11.31 9.36
N ARG A 60 -8.49 11.72 9.06
CA ARG A 60 -7.49 12.07 10.07
C ARG A 60 -7.76 13.41 10.74
#